data_AF-A0A7G7BMY5-F1
#
_entry.id   AF-A0A7G7BMY5-F1
#
_cell.length_a   1.000
_cell.length_b   1.000
_cell.length_c   1.000
_cell.angle_alpha   90.00
_cell.angle_beta   90.00
_cell.angle_gamma   90.00
#
_symmetry.space_group_name_H-M   'P 1'
#
loop_
_entity.id
_entity.type
_entity.pdbx_description
1 polymer ?
#
loop_
_entity_poly.entity_id
_entity_poly.type
_entity_poly.pdbx_seq_one_letter_code
_entity_poly.pdbx_strand_id
1 'polypeptide(L)'
;MATGRTHRPATRSRGIPEATVARLPLYLRALTGLSERSVPTVSSEELAAAAGVNSAKLRKDFSYLGSYGTRGVGYDVEYLVYQISRELGLTQDWPVVIVGIGNLGAALANYGGFASRGFRVAALIDADPAMAGTPVAGIAVQHSDELERIISDNGVSIGVISTPAGAAQQVCDRLVAAGVTSILNFAPTVLSVPDGVDVRKVDLSIELQILAFHEQRKAGEEASGSNAEQDDAPPLRATPASRKGPDGDIPAVMPA
;
A
#
# COMPACT_ATOMS: atom_id res chain seq x y z
N MET A 1 -18.25 -45.38 -31.68
CA MET A 1 -18.19 -44.00 -32.19
C MET A 1 -19.50 -43.30 -31.85
N ALA A 2 -19.48 -42.37 -30.91
CA ALA A 2 -20.51 -41.35 -30.73
C ALA A 2 -19.87 -40.21 -29.93
N THR A 3 -19.89 -39.03 -30.52
CA THR A 3 -19.12 -37.82 -30.19
C THR A 3 -19.57 -37.17 -28.88
N GLY A 4 -18.63 -36.99 -27.95
CA GLY A 4 -18.80 -36.14 -26.78
C GLY A 4 -18.92 -34.68 -27.18
N ARG A 5 -20.06 -34.06 -26.87
CA ARG A 5 -20.19 -32.61 -26.82
C ARG A 5 -19.43 -32.12 -25.59
N THR A 6 -18.20 -31.68 -25.79
CA THR A 6 -17.49 -30.86 -24.81
C THR A 6 -18.12 -29.48 -24.81
N HIS A 7 -18.83 -29.16 -23.73
CA HIS A 7 -19.27 -27.81 -23.44
C HIS A 7 -18.02 -26.96 -23.18
N ARG A 8 -17.60 -26.20 -24.19
CA ARG A 8 -16.50 -25.23 -24.07
C ARG A 8 -17.08 -23.96 -23.45
N PRO A 9 -16.73 -23.56 -22.21
CA PRO A 9 -17.17 -22.28 -21.71
C PRO A 9 -16.57 -21.17 -22.58
N ALA A 10 -17.48 -20.34 -23.10
CA ALA A 10 -17.17 -19.16 -23.87
C ALA A 10 -16.74 -18.04 -22.91
N THR A 11 -15.51 -17.59 -23.03
CA THR A 11 -15.03 -16.19 -23.16
C THR A 11 -13.61 -16.10 -22.62
N ARG A 12 -12.62 -16.00 -23.52
CA ARG A 12 -11.31 -15.45 -23.16
C ARG A 12 -11.49 -13.94 -23.07
N SER A 13 -11.75 -13.41 -21.88
CA SER A 13 -11.55 -11.99 -21.62
C SER A 13 -10.05 -11.70 -21.81
N ARG A 14 -9.70 -10.55 -22.37
CA ARG A 14 -8.34 -10.04 -22.23
C ARG A 14 -8.17 -9.75 -20.74
N GLY A 15 -7.54 -10.67 -20.01
CA GLY A 15 -7.40 -10.57 -18.56
C GLY A 15 -6.79 -9.23 -18.15
N ILE A 16 -7.28 -8.66 -17.06
CA ILE A 16 -6.70 -7.46 -16.46
C ILE A 16 -5.26 -7.79 -16.05
N PRO A 17 -4.25 -7.01 -16.47
CA PRO A 17 -2.87 -7.29 -16.08
C PRO A 17 -2.70 -7.31 -14.56
N GLU A 18 -1.88 -8.20 -14.02
CA GLU A 18 -1.66 -8.32 -12.57
C GLU A 18 -1.18 -6.99 -11.96
N ALA A 19 -0.32 -6.26 -12.66
CA ALA A 19 0.12 -4.94 -12.24
C ALA A 19 -1.05 -3.94 -12.11
N THR A 20 -2.09 -4.06 -12.93
CA THR A 20 -3.31 -3.27 -12.83
C THR A 20 -4.12 -3.71 -11.61
N VAL A 21 -4.32 -5.03 -11.40
CA VAL A 21 -5.00 -5.58 -10.21
C VAL A 21 -4.35 -5.07 -8.91
N ALA A 22 -3.02 -5.03 -8.84
CA ALA A 22 -2.30 -4.50 -7.69
C ALA A 22 -2.55 -2.99 -7.42
N ARG A 23 -2.94 -2.21 -8.44
CA ARG A 23 -3.24 -0.78 -8.32
C ARG A 23 -4.72 -0.47 -8.09
N LEU A 24 -5.63 -1.35 -8.50
CA LEU A 24 -7.08 -1.15 -8.31
C LEU A 24 -7.47 -0.80 -6.86
N PRO A 25 -6.90 -1.42 -5.80
CA PRO A 25 -7.21 -1.03 -4.42
C PRO A 25 -6.85 0.43 -4.09
N LEU A 26 -5.80 0.97 -4.72
CA LEU A 26 -5.40 2.38 -4.52
C LEU A 26 -6.43 3.33 -5.14
N TYR A 27 -6.93 3.00 -6.33
CA TYR A 27 -8.01 3.74 -6.99
C TYR A 27 -9.30 3.68 -6.18
N LEU A 28 -9.67 2.49 -5.71
CA LEU A 28 -10.84 2.31 -4.87
C LEU A 28 -10.74 3.16 -3.60
N ARG A 29 -9.59 3.16 -2.91
CA ARG A 29 -9.39 4.01 -1.72
C ARG A 29 -9.61 5.50 -2.02
N ALA A 30 -9.04 6.00 -3.12
CA ALA A 30 -9.21 7.40 -3.50
C ALA A 30 -10.68 7.74 -3.84
N LEU A 31 -11.35 6.85 -4.58
CA LEU A 31 -12.76 6.98 -4.95
C LEU A 31 -13.71 6.91 -3.75
N THR A 32 -13.46 6.00 -2.79
CA THR A 32 -14.25 5.92 -1.55
C THR A 32 -14.17 7.24 -0.79
N GLY A 33 -12.98 7.83 -0.65
CA GLY A 33 -12.84 9.13 -0.01
C GLY A 33 -13.56 10.28 -0.76
N LEU A 34 -13.63 10.21 -2.09
CA LEU A 34 -14.41 11.16 -2.89
C LEU A 34 -15.92 10.96 -2.71
N SER A 35 -16.37 9.71 -2.67
CA SER A 35 -17.77 9.33 -2.44
C SER A 35 -18.27 9.75 -1.06
N GLU A 36 -17.45 9.58 -0.01
CA GLU A 36 -17.74 10.06 1.35
C GLU A 36 -17.93 11.58 1.41
N ARG A 37 -17.30 12.33 0.50
CA ARG A 37 -17.49 13.78 0.33
C ARG A 37 -18.60 14.15 -0.65
N SER A 38 -19.37 13.17 -1.12
CA SER A 38 -20.46 13.33 -2.09
C SER A 38 -20.01 14.01 -3.39
N VAL A 39 -18.75 13.76 -3.82
CA VAL A 39 -18.26 14.24 -5.12
C VAL A 39 -18.85 13.35 -6.22
N PRO A 40 -19.67 13.88 -7.15
CA PRO A 40 -20.36 13.05 -8.14
C PRO A 40 -19.42 12.58 -9.25
N THR A 41 -18.50 13.45 -9.68
CA THR A 41 -17.59 13.18 -10.80
C THR A 41 -16.16 13.62 -10.48
N VAL A 42 -15.17 12.89 -11.00
CA VAL A 42 -13.75 13.19 -10.83
C VAL A 42 -12.99 13.09 -12.15
N SER A 43 -12.06 14.00 -12.41
CA SER A 43 -11.19 13.90 -13.58
C SER A 43 -10.13 12.80 -13.40
N SER A 44 -9.54 12.33 -14.51
CA SER A 44 -8.42 11.39 -14.46
C SER A 44 -7.16 11.95 -13.80
N GLU A 45 -6.98 13.27 -13.79
CA GLU A 45 -5.81 13.91 -13.20
C GLU A 45 -5.95 14.02 -11.69
N GLU A 46 -7.10 14.50 -11.21
CA GLU A 46 -7.41 14.55 -9.78
C GLU A 46 -7.40 13.15 -9.16
N LEU A 47 -8.02 12.17 -9.82
CA LEU A 47 -8.05 10.81 -9.29
C LEU A 47 -6.66 10.17 -9.28
N ALA A 48 -5.85 10.42 -10.31
CA ALA A 48 -4.49 9.91 -10.36
C ALA A 48 -3.60 10.54 -9.27
N ALA A 49 -3.75 11.84 -9.03
CA ALA A 49 -3.07 12.53 -7.93
C ALA A 49 -3.48 11.96 -6.57
N ALA A 50 -4.78 11.78 -6.33
CA ALA A 50 -5.31 11.21 -5.09
C ALA A 50 -4.85 9.75 -4.86
N ALA A 51 -4.68 8.98 -5.94
CA ALA A 51 -4.20 7.60 -5.88
C ALA A 51 -2.66 7.47 -5.91
N GLY A 52 -1.91 8.58 -6.08
CA GLY A 52 -0.46 8.58 -6.17
C GLY A 52 0.09 7.90 -7.44
N VAL A 53 -0.63 7.98 -8.56
CA VAL A 53 -0.21 7.40 -9.85
C VAL A 53 -0.15 8.43 -10.97
N ASN A 54 0.44 8.05 -12.10
CA ASN A 54 0.38 8.86 -13.33
C ASN A 54 -1.00 8.73 -14.02
N SER A 55 -1.57 9.84 -14.48
CA SER A 55 -2.90 9.88 -15.12
C SER A 55 -3.00 9.05 -16.40
N ALA A 56 -1.92 8.94 -17.19
CA ALA A 56 -1.89 8.08 -18.37
C ALA A 56 -1.93 6.60 -17.98
N LYS A 57 -1.26 6.20 -16.89
CA LYS A 57 -1.37 4.83 -16.34
C LYS A 57 -2.78 4.55 -15.86
N LEU A 58 -3.40 5.48 -15.12
CA LEU A 58 -4.78 5.33 -14.66
C LEU A 58 -5.77 5.14 -15.81
N ARG A 59 -5.70 5.97 -16.86
CA ARG A 59 -6.57 5.84 -18.04
C ARG A 59 -6.37 4.49 -18.74
N LYS A 60 -5.12 4.01 -18.82
CA LYS A 60 -4.81 2.69 -19.37
C LYS A 60 -5.34 1.56 -18.49
N ASP A 61 -5.27 1.70 -17.17
CA ASP A 61 -5.80 0.70 -16.24
C ASP A 61 -7.31 0.59 -16.33
N PHE A 62 -8.00 1.73 -16.37
CA PHE A 62 -9.46 1.75 -16.48
C PHE A 62 -9.96 1.23 -17.82
N SER A 63 -9.18 1.38 -18.91
CA SER A 63 -9.58 0.84 -20.21
C SER A 63 -9.64 -0.69 -20.25
N TYR A 64 -8.99 -1.40 -19.30
CA TYR A 64 -9.16 -2.85 -19.12
C TYR A 64 -10.47 -3.21 -18.41
N LEU A 65 -10.99 -2.33 -17.56
CA LEU A 65 -12.25 -2.53 -16.86
C LEU A 65 -13.44 -2.18 -17.76
N GLY A 66 -13.30 -1.13 -18.57
CA GLY A 66 -14.32 -0.68 -19.53
C GLY A 66 -14.15 0.79 -19.92
N SER A 67 -15.13 1.33 -20.63
CA SER A 67 -15.20 2.78 -20.89
C SER A 67 -16.11 3.44 -19.86
N TYR A 68 -15.50 4.00 -18.80
CA TYR A 68 -16.24 4.55 -17.66
C TYR A 68 -16.08 6.07 -17.50
N GLY A 69 -15.41 6.72 -18.45
CA GLY A 69 -15.22 8.16 -18.47
C GLY A 69 -15.86 8.79 -19.69
N THR A 70 -16.49 9.94 -19.51
CA THR A 70 -16.96 10.78 -20.61
C THR A 70 -15.95 11.90 -20.83
N ARG A 71 -15.48 12.08 -22.08
CA ARG A 71 -14.57 13.17 -22.43
C ARG A 71 -15.19 14.51 -22.01
N GLY A 72 -14.45 15.30 -21.23
CA GLY A 72 -14.92 16.60 -20.73
C GLY A 72 -15.76 16.57 -19.45
N VAL A 73 -16.18 15.40 -18.98
CA VAL A 73 -16.98 15.23 -17.74
C VAL A 73 -16.19 14.49 -16.65
N GLY A 74 -15.34 13.55 -17.04
CA GLY A 74 -14.60 12.71 -16.10
C GLY A 74 -15.32 11.40 -15.82
N TYR A 75 -15.09 10.85 -14.64
CA TYR A 75 -15.64 9.58 -14.19
C TYR A 75 -16.71 9.80 -13.13
N ASP A 76 -17.80 9.05 -13.22
CA ASP A 76 -18.79 8.95 -12.15
C ASP A 76 -18.17 8.18 -10.97
N VAL A 77 -18.16 8.80 -9.79
CA VAL A 77 -17.46 8.28 -8.62
C VAL A 77 -18.14 7.04 -8.06
N GLU A 78 -19.46 7.08 -7.83
CA GLU A 78 -20.20 5.95 -7.26
C GLU A 78 -20.18 4.74 -8.20
N TYR A 79 -20.36 4.99 -9.49
CA TYR A 79 -20.30 3.94 -10.50
C TYR A 79 -18.92 3.29 -10.55
N LEU A 80 -17.83 4.08 -10.52
CA LEU A 80 -16.48 3.51 -10.49
C LEU A 80 -16.17 2.75 -9.20
N VAL A 81 -16.64 3.23 -8.04
CA VAL A 81 -16.52 2.50 -6.77
C VAL A 81 -17.15 1.12 -6.93
N TYR A 82 -18.38 1.05 -7.45
CA TYR A 82 -19.07 -0.22 -7.68
C TYR A 82 -18.32 -1.13 -8.67
N GLN A 83 -17.90 -0.62 -9.83
CA GLN A 83 -17.21 -1.42 -10.84
C GLN A 83 -15.88 -1.98 -10.33
N ILE A 84 -15.05 -1.15 -9.69
CA ILE A 84 -13.76 -1.60 -9.15
C ILE A 84 -13.97 -2.60 -8.00
N SER A 85 -14.97 -2.37 -7.14
CA SER A 85 -15.30 -3.31 -6.06
C SER A 85 -15.75 -4.67 -6.63
N ARG A 86 -16.55 -4.68 -7.70
CA ARG A 86 -16.98 -5.90 -8.38
C ARG A 86 -15.80 -6.65 -8.99
N GLU A 87 -14.91 -5.95 -9.70
CA GLU A 87 -13.74 -6.55 -10.35
C GLU A 87 -12.70 -7.07 -9.34
N LEU A 88 -12.60 -6.44 -8.16
CA LEU A 88 -11.78 -6.94 -7.05
C LEU A 88 -12.46 -8.05 -6.23
N GLY A 89 -13.70 -8.42 -6.56
CA GLY A 89 -14.46 -9.42 -5.80
C GLY A 89 -14.91 -8.93 -4.42
N LEU A 90 -14.93 -7.63 -4.15
CA LEU A 90 -15.31 -7.05 -2.85
C LEU A 90 -16.83 -6.84 -2.70
N THR A 91 -17.62 -7.46 -3.60
CA THR A 91 -19.09 -7.46 -3.52
C THR A 91 -19.64 -8.67 -2.76
N GLN A 92 -18.76 -9.52 -2.25
CA GLN A 92 -19.04 -10.67 -1.40
C GLN A 92 -18.14 -10.60 -0.17
N ASP A 93 -18.55 -11.30 0.89
CA ASP A 93 -17.74 -11.45 2.10
C ASP A 93 -16.69 -12.56 1.92
N TRP A 94 -15.44 -12.23 2.20
CA TRP A 94 -14.32 -13.15 2.27
C TRP A 94 -14.02 -13.48 3.73
N PRO A 95 -14.29 -14.72 4.20
CA PRO A 95 -13.96 -15.12 5.55
C PRO A 95 -12.44 -15.28 5.71
N VAL A 96 -11.89 -14.54 6.68
CA VAL A 96 -10.46 -14.47 6.97
C VAL A 96 -10.16 -15.17 8.31
N VAL A 97 -9.13 -16.00 8.34
CA VAL A 97 -8.53 -16.49 9.60
C VAL A 97 -7.23 -15.76 9.87
N ILE A 98 -7.01 -15.33 11.12
CA ILE A 98 -5.74 -14.73 11.56
C ILE A 98 -5.05 -15.72 12.49
N VAL A 99 -3.82 -16.11 12.14
CA VAL A 99 -3.01 -17.05 12.92
C VAL A 99 -1.82 -16.33 13.54
N GLY A 100 -1.71 -16.40 14.87
CA GLY A 100 -0.75 -15.67 15.69
C GLY A 100 -1.32 -14.35 16.20
N ILE A 101 -1.95 -14.39 17.37
CA ILE A 101 -2.62 -13.27 18.05
C ILE A 101 -1.68 -12.61 19.07
N GLY A 102 -0.45 -12.31 18.62
CA GLY A 102 0.42 -11.35 19.30
C GLY A 102 -0.01 -9.91 19.04
N ASN A 103 0.88 -8.94 19.28
CA ASN A 103 0.58 -7.51 19.09
C ASN A 103 0.04 -7.19 17.68
N LEU A 104 0.66 -7.74 16.63
CA LEU A 104 0.26 -7.49 15.25
C LEU A 104 -1.06 -8.18 14.91
N GLY A 105 -1.22 -9.47 15.27
CA GLY A 105 -2.46 -10.21 15.01
C GLY A 105 -3.67 -9.57 15.69
N ALA A 106 -3.50 -9.12 16.94
CA ALA A 106 -4.55 -8.40 17.67
C ALA A 106 -4.88 -7.04 17.04
N ALA A 107 -3.87 -6.31 16.54
CA ALA A 107 -4.10 -5.05 15.83
C ALA A 107 -4.85 -5.27 14.49
N LEU A 108 -4.49 -6.31 13.74
CA LEU A 108 -5.17 -6.70 12.49
C LEU A 108 -6.62 -7.13 12.76
N ALA A 109 -6.88 -7.88 13.83
CA ALA A 109 -8.23 -8.28 14.22
C ALA A 109 -9.13 -7.09 14.56
N ASN A 110 -8.59 -6.04 15.19
CA ASN A 110 -9.32 -4.82 15.53
C ASN A 110 -9.41 -3.81 14.37
N TYR A 111 -8.81 -4.11 13.22
CA TYR A 111 -8.80 -3.18 12.10
C TYR A 111 -10.14 -3.19 11.35
N GLY A 112 -11.01 -2.23 11.69
CA GLY A 112 -12.33 -2.08 11.06
C GLY A 112 -12.31 -1.88 9.54
N GLY A 113 -11.16 -1.54 8.96
CA GLY A 113 -10.98 -1.41 7.51
C GLY A 113 -11.05 -2.72 6.73
N PHE A 114 -11.00 -3.89 7.39
CA PHE A 114 -11.25 -5.18 6.74
C PHE A 114 -12.73 -5.40 6.47
N ALA A 115 -13.58 -5.25 7.49
CA ALA A 115 -15.02 -5.46 7.37
C ALA A 115 -15.65 -4.52 6.33
N SER A 116 -15.24 -3.24 6.30
CA SER A 116 -15.74 -2.27 5.31
C SER A 116 -15.31 -2.55 3.86
N ARG A 117 -14.39 -3.51 3.65
CA ARG A 117 -13.88 -3.92 2.34
C ARG A 117 -14.28 -5.35 1.98
N GLY A 118 -15.26 -5.94 2.68
CA GLY A 118 -15.72 -7.31 2.42
C GLY A 118 -14.80 -8.39 2.98
N PHE A 119 -13.87 -8.07 3.88
CA PHE A 119 -13.04 -9.04 4.58
C PHE A 119 -13.56 -9.23 6.00
N ARG A 120 -14.25 -10.34 6.25
CA ARG A 120 -14.80 -10.66 7.56
C ARG A 120 -13.81 -11.53 8.32
N VAL A 121 -13.29 -11.04 9.44
CA VAL A 121 -12.50 -11.87 10.36
C VAL A 121 -13.42 -12.92 10.96
N ALA A 122 -13.24 -14.17 10.54
CA ALA A 122 -14.09 -15.30 10.92
C ALA A 122 -13.56 -16.04 12.13
N ALA A 123 -12.24 -16.13 12.28
CA ALA A 123 -11.61 -16.80 13.41
C ALA A 123 -10.22 -16.22 13.71
N LEU A 124 -9.85 -16.34 14.98
CA LEU A 124 -8.54 -15.96 15.51
C LEU A 124 -7.90 -17.21 16.12
N ILE A 125 -6.65 -17.48 15.76
CA ILE A 125 -5.95 -18.71 16.12
C ILE A 125 -4.63 -18.38 16.80
N ASP A 126 -4.36 -19.00 17.95
CA ASP A 126 -3.05 -18.93 18.59
C ASP A 126 -2.60 -20.32 19.08
N ALA A 127 -1.28 -20.52 19.17
CA ALA A 127 -0.68 -21.74 19.68
C ALA A 127 -0.41 -21.65 21.20
N ASP A 128 -0.43 -20.47 21.79
CA ASP A 128 -0.36 -20.30 23.24
C ASP A 128 -1.69 -20.72 23.88
N PRO A 129 -1.73 -21.78 24.71
CA PRO A 129 -2.95 -22.22 25.37
C PRO A 129 -3.55 -21.14 26.28
N ALA A 130 -2.75 -20.19 26.78
CA ALA A 130 -3.24 -19.08 27.60
C ALA A 130 -4.08 -18.09 26.80
N MET A 131 -3.91 -18.03 25.48
CA MET A 131 -4.69 -17.17 24.60
C MET A 131 -6.07 -17.78 24.28
N ALA A 132 -6.21 -19.11 24.30
CA ALA A 132 -7.46 -19.78 23.98
C ALA A 132 -8.62 -19.29 24.89
N GLY A 133 -9.74 -18.93 24.26
CA GLY A 133 -10.92 -18.35 24.90
C GLY A 133 -10.83 -16.84 25.17
N THR A 134 -9.66 -16.22 25.05
CA THR A 134 -9.51 -14.76 25.23
C THR A 134 -10.25 -14.02 24.11
N PRO A 135 -11.10 -13.03 24.43
CA PRO A 135 -11.78 -12.24 23.41
C PRO A 135 -10.84 -11.17 22.84
N VAL A 136 -10.68 -11.16 21.52
CA VAL A 136 -9.98 -10.12 20.77
C VAL A 136 -10.89 -9.61 19.66
N ALA A 137 -11.14 -8.30 19.62
CA ALA A 137 -12.11 -7.67 18.70
C ALA A 137 -13.52 -8.31 18.79
N GLY A 138 -13.90 -8.85 19.96
CA GLY A 138 -15.17 -9.55 20.15
C GLY A 138 -15.20 -10.99 19.65
N ILE A 139 -14.10 -11.53 19.13
CA ILE A 139 -13.95 -12.92 18.66
C ILE A 139 -13.09 -13.68 19.66
N ALA A 140 -13.55 -14.85 20.12
CA ALA A 140 -12.75 -15.70 20.99
C ALA A 140 -11.60 -16.33 20.20
N VAL A 141 -10.38 -16.22 20.74
CA VAL A 141 -9.21 -16.90 20.19
C VAL A 141 -9.36 -18.40 20.40
N GLN A 142 -9.10 -19.19 19.36
CA GLN A 142 -9.15 -20.65 19.39
C GLN A 142 -7.74 -21.22 19.31
N HIS A 143 -7.56 -22.44 19.82
CA HIS A 143 -6.25 -23.08 19.83
C HIS A 143 -5.87 -23.57 18.42
N SER A 144 -4.58 -23.53 18.12
CA SER A 144 -4.06 -23.93 16.80
C SER A 144 -4.35 -25.37 16.43
N ASP A 145 -4.61 -26.27 17.37
CA ASP A 145 -4.99 -27.66 17.09
C ASP A 145 -6.34 -27.79 16.38
N GLU A 146 -7.19 -26.76 16.47
CA GLU A 146 -8.52 -26.76 15.87
C GLU A 146 -8.56 -26.10 14.48
N LEU A 147 -7.40 -25.69 13.96
CA LEU A 147 -7.28 -24.89 12.73
C LEU A 147 -8.05 -25.47 11.54
N GLU A 148 -7.86 -26.75 11.23
CA GLU A 148 -8.47 -27.41 10.07
C GLU A 148 -10.00 -27.45 10.20
N ARG A 149 -10.50 -27.74 11.41
CA ARG A 149 -11.92 -27.73 11.72
C ARG A 149 -12.52 -26.34 11.54
N ILE A 150 -11.84 -25.33 12.07
CA ILE A 150 -12.27 -23.93 12.00
C ILE A 150 -12.31 -23.44 10.55
N ILE A 151 -11.33 -23.80 9.73
CA ILE A 151 -11.29 -23.46 8.30
C ILE A 151 -12.52 -24.02 7.58
N SER A 152 -12.83 -25.30 7.83
CA SER A 152 -13.98 -25.97 7.22
C SER A 152 -15.30 -25.38 7.70
N ASP A 153 -15.50 -25.22 9.01
CA ASP A 153 -16.73 -24.73 9.62
C ASP A 153 -17.07 -23.29 9.20
N ASN A 154 -16.05 -22.45 8.96
CA ASN A 154 -16.22 -21.04 8.63
C ASN A 154 -16.10 -20.71 7.14
N GLY A 155 -15.78 -21.69 6.29
CA GLY A 155 -15.54 -21.47 4.86
C GLY A 155 -14.40 -20.47 4.61
N VAL A 156 -13.32 -20.58 5.38
CA VAL A 156 -12.18 -19.65 5.31
C VAL A 156 -11.60 -19.63 3.90
N SER A 157 -11.52 -18.43 3.33
CA SER A 157 -10.98 -18.22 1.98
C SER A 157 -9.58 -17.63 2.00
N ILE A 158 -9.23 -16.88 3.05
CA ILE A 158 -7.95 -16.18 3.18
C ILE A 158 -7.33 -16.45 4.55
N GLY A 159 -6.05 -16.82 4.56
CA GLY A 159 -5.24 -16.96 5.77
C GLY A 159 -4.31 -15.78 5.98
N VAL A 160 -4.30 -15.20 7.19
CA VAL A 160 -3.32 -14.19 7.60
C VAL A 160 -2.36 -14.82 8.59
N ILE A 161 -1.06 -14.78 8.30
CA ILE A 161 -0.01 -15.33 9.16
C ILE A 161 0.74 -14.16 9.82
N SER A 162 0.58 -14.03 11.14
CA SER A 162 1.27 -13.06 12.00
C SER A 162 2.06 -13.74 13.12
N THR A 163 2.53 -14.97 12.86
CA THR A 163 3.35 -15.76 13.80
C THR A 163 4.84 -15.39 13.72
N PRO A 164 5.65 -15.80 14.71
CA PRO A 164 7.11 -15.79 14.57
C PRO A 164 7.58 -16.60 13.34
N ALA A 165 8.76 -16.25 12.81
CA ALA A 165 9.31 -16.86 11.59
C ALA A 165 9.41 -18.39 11.65
N GLY A 166 9.81 -18.96 12.80
CA GLY A 166 10.00 -20.40 12.97
C GLY A 166 8.71 -21.23 12.85
N ALA A 167 7.55 -20.63 13.10
CA ALA A 167 6.25 -21.30 13.02
C ALA A 167 5.51 -21.05 11.70
N ALA A 168 5.92 -20.03 10.93
CA ALA A 168 5.14 -19.52 9.80
C ALA A 168 4.95 -20.55 8.67
N GLN A 169 6.00 -21.32 8.34
CA GLN A 169 5.90 -22.35 7.30
C GLN A 169 4.93 -23.47 7.70
N GLN A 170 5.00 -23.94 8.94
CA GLN A 170 4.10 -24.98 9.44
C GLN A 170 2.63 -24.52 9.41
N VAL A 171 2.37 -23.27 9.79
CA VAL A 171 1.02 -22.67 9.68
C VAL A 171 0.57 -22.58 8.23
N CYS A 172 1.45 -22.13 7.33
CA CYS A 172 1.18 -22.06 5.90
C CYS A 172 0.80 -23.43 5.33
N ASP A 173 1.59 -24.47 5.62
CA ASP A 173 1.34 -25.83 5.13
C ASP A 173 -0.02 -26.36 5.61
N ARG A 174 -0.39 -26.08 6.87
CA ARG A 174 -1.69 -26.46 7.43
C ARG A 174 -2.86 -25.71 6.78
N LEU A 175 -2.72 -24.40 6.56
CA LEU A 175 -3.72 -23.60 5.83
C LEU A 175 -3.95 -24.16 4.41
N VAL A 176 -2.87 -24.46 3.69
CA VAL A 176 -2.92 -25.02 2.33
C VAL A 176 -3.54 -26.42 2.34
N ALA A 177 -3.15 -27.28 3.29
CA ALA A 177 -3.71 -28.63 3.42
C ALA A 177 -5.22 -28.60 3.73
N ALA A 178 -5.70 -27.58 4.43
CA ALA A 178 -7.10 -27.34 4.70
C ALA A 178 -7.85 -26.66 3.53
N GLY A 179 -7.17 -26.36 2.43
CA GLY A 179 -7.76 -25.83 1.19
C GLY A 179 -7.70 -24.31 1.03
N VAL A 180 -6.99 -23.60 1.91
CA VAL A 180 -6.80 -22.14 1.77
C VAL A 180 -5.70 -21.86 0.74
N THR A 181 -6.07 -21.18 -0.36
CA THR A 181 -5.15 -20.88 -1.47
C THR A 181 -4.68 -19.42 -1.51
N SER A 182 -5.16 -18.56 -0.62
CA SER A 182 -4.76 -17.15 -0.55
C SER A 182 -4.23 -16.81 0.83
N ILE A 183 -2.96 -16.42 0.90
CA ILE A 183 -2.25 -16.20 2.17
C ILE A 183 -1.63 -14.80 2.19
N LEU A 184 -1.89 -14.05 3.26
CA LEU A 184 -1.22 -12.79 3.59
C LEU A 184 -0.20 -13.05 4.70
N ASN A 185 1.08 -12.93 4.37
CA ASN A 185 2.18 -13.26 5.27
C ASN A 185 2.84 -12.00 5.84
N PHE A 186 2.72 -11.81 7.15
CA PHE A 186 3.45 -10.80 7.92
C PHE A 186 4.66 -11.39 8.67
N ALA A 187 4.85 -12.71 8.67
CA ALA A 187 6.02 -13.30 9.30
C ALA A 187 7.29 -12.88 8.53
N PRO A 188 8.41 -12.62 9.23
CA PRO A 188 9.66 -12.15 8.60
C PRO A 188 10.43 -13.32 7.96
N THR A 189 9.74 -14.08 7.10
CA THR A 189 10.30 -15.21 6.35
C THR A 189 9.60 -15.34 5.00
N VAL A 190 10.26 -16.01 4.05
CA VAL A 190 9.67 -16.39 2.77
C VAL A 190 9.05 -17.77 2.94
N LEU A 191 7.79 -17.91 2.52
CA LEU A 191 7.06 -19.17 2.58
C LEU A 191 7.23 -19.93 1.26
N SER A 192 7.40 -21.25 1.36
CA SER A 192 7.32 -22.15 0.21
C SER A 192 5.89 -22.66 0.09
N VAL A 193 5.31 -22.57 -1.10
CA VAL A 193 3.93 -23.01 -1.37
C VAL A 193 3.85 -23.76 -2.69
N PRO A 194 2.89 -24.69 -2.85
CA PRO A 194 2.67 -25.37 -4.12
C PRO A 194 2.05 -24.43 -5.17
N ASP A 195 2.06 -24.88 -6.43
CA ASP A 195 1.41 -24.17 -7.53
C ASP A 195 -0.10 -23.97 -7.24
N GLY A 196 -0.60 -22.77 -7.56
CA GLY A 196 -2.00 -22.40 -7.34
C GLY A 196 -2.30 -21.80 -5.96
N VAL A 197 -1.29 -21.64 -5.10
CA VAL A 197 -1.39 -20.89 -3.84
C VAL A 197 -0.73 -19.53 -4.00
N ASP A 198 -1.50 -18.47 -3.76
CA ASP A 198 -1.03 -17.09 -3.79
C ASP A 198 -0.59 -16.63 -2.40
N VAL A 199 0.68 -16.21 -2.28
CA VAL A 199 1.22 -15.63 -1.04
C VAL A 199 1.59 -14.17 -1.29
N ARG A 200 0.97 -13.26 -0.53
CA ARG A 200 1.39 -11.86 -0.46
C ARG A 200 2.18 -11.60 0.82
N LYS A 201 3.46 -11.27 0.69
CA LYS A 201 4.29 -10.85 1.82
C LYS A 201 4.10 -9.37 2.11
N VAL A 202 3.95 -9.01 3.39
CA VAL A 202 3.99 -7.62 3.87
C VAL A 202 5.17 -7.48 4.81
N ASP A 203 6.11 -6.60 4.46
CA ASP A 203 7.31 -6.33 5.25
C ASP A 203 7.45 -4.83 5.50
N LEU A 204 6.89 -4.37 6.62
CA LEU A 204 6.89 -2.95 6.98
C LEU A 204 8.31 -2.41 7.19
N SER A 205 9.26 -3.27 7.53
CA SER A 205 10.66 -2.88 7.74
C SER A 205 11.33 -2.51 6.42
N ILE A 206 11.05 -3.25 5.33
CA ILE A 206 11.56 -2.94 4.00
C ILE A 206 11.03 -1.58 3.52
N GLU A 207 9.74 -1.30 3.74
CA GLU A 207 9.14 -0.01 3.39
C GLU A 207 9.81 1.16 4.12
N LEU A 208 10.10 1.00 5.42
CA LEU A 208 10.84 2.01 6.19
C LEU A 208 12.29 2.18 5.70
N GLN A 209 12.97 1.12 5.29
CA GLN A 209 14.32 1.21 4.72
C GLN A 209 14.34 2.00 3.40
N ILE A 210 13.32 1.81 2.55
CA ILE A 210 13.15 2.60 1.32
C ILE A 210 12.95 4.08 1.65
N LEU A 211 12.11 4.40 2.64
CA LEU A 211 11.94 5.77 3.10
C LEU A 211 13.23 6.37 3.66
N ALA A 212 13.98 5.61 4.46
CA ALA A 212 15.27 6.04 5.01
C ALA A 212 16.29 6.39 3.90
N PHE A 213 16.33 5.61 2.82
CA PHE A 213 17.16 5.92 1.65
C PHE A 213 16.77 7.25 1.00
N HIS A 214 15.48 7.54 0.85
CA HIS A 214 15.00 8.81 0.30
C HIS A 214 15.32 9.99 1.22
N GLU A 215 15.16 9.84 2.54
CA GLU A 215 15.49 10.89 3.50
C GLU A 215 17.01 11.19 3.51
N GLN A 216 17.85 10.17 3.42
CA GLN A 216 19.30 10.36 3.31
C GLN A 216 19.69 11.15 2.04
N ARG A 217 19.01 10.90 0.90
CA ARG A 217 19.27 11.62 -0.34
C ARG A 217 18.86 13.08 -0.28
N LYS A 218 17.68 13.38 0.29
CA LYS A 218 17.24 14.77 0.48
C LYS A 218 18.24 15.55 1.34
N ALA A 219 18.69 14.96 2.45
CA ALA A 219 19.68 15.58 3.32
C ALA A 219 21.05 15.81 2.62
N GLY A 220 21.47 14.90 1.73
CA GLY A 220 22.70 15.07 0.94
C GLY A 220 22.61 16.11 -0.17
N GLU A 221 21.42 16.28 -0.77
CA GLU A 221 21.13 17.31 -1.77
C GLU A 221 21.06 18.71 -1.11
N GLU A 222 20.51 18.82 0.09
CA GLU A 222 20.50 20.04 0.90
C GLU A 222 21.90 20.48 1.34
N ALA A 223 22.75 19.53 1.78
CA ALA A 223 24.15 19.82 2.15
C ALA A 223 25.04 20.21 0.95
N SER A 224 24.70 19.74 -0.26
CA SER A 224 25.41 20.11 -1.49
C SER A 224 24.97 21.48 -2.03
N GLY A 225 23.70 21.87 -1.79
CA GLY A 225 23.18 23.19 -2.13
C GLY A 225 23.73 24.32 -1.26
N SER A 226 23.98 24.06 0.02
CA SER A 226 24.54 25.08 0.94
C SER A 226 26.01 25.43 0.68
N ASN A 227 26.78 24.57 0.02
CA ASN A 227 28.17 24.85 -0.35
C ASN A 227 28.30 25.70 -1.64
N ALA A 228 27.25 25.81 -2.45
CA ALA A 228 27.30 26.59 -3.69
C ALA A 228 27.08 28.10 -3.48
N GLU A 229 26.46 28.50 -2.36
CA GLU A 229 26.20 29.92 -2.05
C GLU A 229 27.35 30.64 -1.33
N GLN A 230 28.38 29.92 -0.86
CA GLN A 230 29.55 30.53 -0.19
C GLN A 230 30.70 30.93 -1.14
N ASP A 231 30.66 30.51 -2.41
CA ASP A 231 31.74 30.76 -3.38
C ASP A 231 31.51 31.97 -4.30
N ASP A 232 30.37 32.68 -4.16
CA ASP A 232 30.00 33.83 -5.03
C ASP A 232 30.12 35.19 -4.31
N ALA A 233 31.06 35.32 -3.36
CA ALA A 233 31.43 36.62 -2.81
C ALA A 233 32.34 37.36 -3.81
N PRO A 234 31.94 38.52 -4.37
CA PRO A 234 32.75 39.20 -5.38
C PRO A 234 34.02 39.80 -4.76
N PRO A 235 35.17 39.79 -5.46
CA PRO A 235 36.40 40.35 -4.93
C PRO A 235 36.29 41.88 -4.82
N LEU A 236 36.66 42.40 -3.66
CA LEU A 236 36.80 43.84 -3.40
C LEU A 236 37.78 44.47 -4.41
N ARG A 237 37.25 45.32 -5.30
CA ARG A 237 38.05 46.09 -6.27
C ARG A 237 38.97 47.09 -5.56
N ALA A 238 40.27 46.92 -5.74
CA ALA A 238 41.27 47.95 -5.46
C ALA A 238 41.18 49.09 -6.50
N THR A 239 40.97 50.32 -6.04
CA THR A 239 41.04 51.54 -6.87
C THR A 239 42.49 52.01 -7.06
N PRO A 240 42.92 52.38 -8.28
CA PRO A 240 44.28 52.87 -8.53
C PRO A 240 44.43 54.38 -8.26
N ALA A 241 45.65 54.75 -7.88
CA ALA A 241 46.08 56.10 -7.55
C ALA A 241 46.18 57.03 -8.77
N SER A 242 45.90 58.33 -8.57
CA SER A 242 46.34 59.42 -9.44
C SER A 242 46.87 60.60 -8.58
N ARG A 243 48.13 60.97 -8.82
CA ARG A 243 48.81 62.22 -8.36
C ARG A 243 48.36 63.37 -9.29
N LYS A 244 48.42 64.69 -9.03
CA LYS A 244 49.21 65.60 -8.16
C LYS A 244 48.53 67.00 -8.28
N GLY A 245 48.16 67.71 -7.22
CA GLY A 245 48.89 68.85 -6.59
C GLY A 245 48.17 70.20 -6.81
N PRO A 246 48.57 71.34 -6.21
CA PRO A 246 49.29 71.57 -4.94
C PRO A 246 48.64 72.64 -4.01
N ASP A 247 49.24 72.78 -2.82
CA ASP A 247 49.28 73.92 -1.88
C ASP A 247 48.03 74.48 -1.18
N GLY A 248 48.15 74.62 0.16
CA GLY A 248 47.26 75.45 0.97
C GLY A 248 47.16 75.08 2.45
N ASP A 249 48.25 75.21 3.19
CA ASP A 249 48.38 75.67 4.59
C ASP A 249 47.26 75.46 5.65
N ILE A 250 47.59 74.64 6.67
CA ILE A 250 47.50 74.75 8.17
C ILE A 250 46.25 75.33 8.90
N PRO A 251 46.06 75.12 10.24
CA PRO A 251 46.52 74.06 11.16
C PRO A 251 45.44 73.54 12.17
N ALA A 252 45.75 72.37 12.73
CA ALA A 252 45.60 71.90 14.13
C ALA A 252 44.51 72.45 15.07
N VAL A 253 43.72 71.54 15.63
CA VAL A 253 43.27 71.58 17.04
C VAL A 253 43.40 70.18 17.65
N MET A 254 44.18 70.10 18.73
CA MET A 254 44.34 68.96 19.63
C MET A 254 43.35 69.05 20.82
N PRO A 255 43.19 67.98 21.62
CA PRO A 255 41.93 67.61 22.25
C PRO A 255 41.82 67.96 23.74
N ALA A 256 40.62 67.76 24.29
CA ALA A 256 40.36 67.24 25.63
C ALA A 256 38.99 66.55 25.63
#